data_AF-A0A9X9LQB4-F1
#
_entry.id   AF-A0A9X9LQB4-F1
#
_cell.length_a   1.000
_cell.length_b   1.000
_cell.length_c   1.000
_cell.angle_alpha   90.00
_cell.angle_beta   90.00
_cell.angle_gamma   90.00
#
_symmetry.space_group_name_H-M   'P 1'
#
loop_
_entity.id
_entity.type
_entity.pdbx_description
1 polymer ?
#
loop_
_entity_poly.entity_id
_entity_poly.type
_entity_poly.pdbx_seq_one_letter_code
_entity_poly.pdbx_strand_id
1 'polypeptide(L)'
;MKGDPVHYILQVLVGRESEYKQVYKGEEATFQISGLQTNTDYRFRVCVCRRCVDTAQELSGAFSPSAAFVLQRSEVMLPGDTGSLDDPKMKSMMPTDEQFAALIVVGFATLSILFAFILQYFLMK
;
A
#
# COMPACT_ATOMS: atom_id res chain seq x y z
N MET A 1 3.53 19.47 -37.23
CA MET A 1 4.80 19.68 -36.49
C MET A 1 4.95 18.51 -35.54
N LYS A 2 6.06 17.75 -35.60
CA LYS A 2 6.37 16.72 -34.59
C LYS A 2 6.88 17.46 -33.35
N GLY A 3 6.26 17.25 -32.19
CA GLY A 3 6.73 17.82 -30.94
C GLY A 3 8.04 17.15 -30.47
N ASP A 4 8.65 17.73 -29.43
CA ASP A 4 9.78 17.11 -28.74
C ASP A 4 9.44 15.68 -28.27
N PRO A 5 10.34 14.70 -28.44
CA PRO A 5 10.12 13.37 -27.91
C PRO A 5 10.07 13.37 -26.38
N VAL A 6 9.32 12.42 -25.82
CA VAL A 6 9.16 12.26 -24.37
C VAL A 6 9.54 10.85 -23.94
N HIS A 7 10.01 10.72 -22.71
CA HIS A 7 10.20 9.45 -22.04
C HIS A 7 9.65 9.53 -20.61
N TYR A 8 9.46 8.39 -20.00
CA TYR A 8 8.92 8.24 -18.67
C TYR A 8 9.98 7.71 -17.72
N ILE A 9 9.95 8.17 -16.47
CA ILE A 9 10.73 7.61 -15.37
C ILE A 9 9.77 7.04 -14.34
N LEU A 10 9.85 5.74 -14.09
CA LEU A 10 9.10 5.06 -13.03
C LEU A 10 10.01 4.85 -11.83
N GLN A 11 9.51 5.23 -10.65
CA GLN A 11 10.17 4.99 -9.38
C GLN A 11 9.31 4.16 -8.44
N VAL A 12 9.96 3.42 -7.56
CA VAL A 12 9.34 2.61 -6.52
C VAL A 12 9.94 2.93 -5.15
N LEU A 13 9.09 3.00 -4.14
CA LEU A 13 9.47 2.95 -2.72
C LEU A 13 9.06 1.58 -2.18
N VAL A 14 9.96 0.90 -1.46
CA VAL A 14 9.74 -0.47 -0.98
C VAL A 14 9.63 -0.49 0.54
N GLY A 15 8.49 -0.94 1.06
CA GLY A 15 8.21 -1.09 2.48
C GLY A 15 8.40 0.22 3.25
N ARG A 16 9.40 0.22 4.13
CA ARG A 16 9.75 1.36 5.01
C ARG A 16 10.98 2.14 4.52
N GLU A 17 11.45 1.87 3.31
CA GLU A 17 12.52 2.68 2.71
C GLU A 17 12.09 4.15 2.65
N SER A 18 13.05 5.06 2.78
CA SER A 18 12.81 6.50 2.73
C SER A 18 13.02 7.08 1.33
N GLU A 19 13.66 6.34 0.43
CA GLU A 19 14.09 6.82 -0.88
C GLU A 19 13.46 6.04 -2.03
N TYR A 20 12.96 6.78 -3.01
CA TYR A 20 12.44 6.22 -4.25
C TYR A 20 13.58 5.78 -5.16
N LYS A 21 13.53 4.52 -5.61
CA LYS A 21 14.48 3.95 -6.56
C LYS A 21 13.89 3.96 -7.97
N GLN A 22 14.68 4.39 -8.95
CA GLN A 22 14.28 4.32 -10.37
C GLN A 22 14.35 2.86 -10.85
N VAL A 23 13.23 2.37 -11.39
CA VAL A 23 13.10 1.01 -11.92
C VAL A 23 12.94 0.98 -13.44
N TYR A 24 12.55 2.10 -14.06
CA TYR A 24 12.42 2.21 -15.50
C TYR A 24 12.67 3.65 -15.98
N LYS A 25 13.30 3.76 -17.16
CA LYS A 25 13.45 4.99 -17.95
C LYS A 25 13.32 4.61 -19.42
N GLY A 26 12.30 5.12 -20.11
CA GLY A 26 12.08 4.81 -21.54
C GLY A 26 10.83 5.45 -22.13
N GLU A 27 10.62 5.28 -23.43
CA GLU A 27 9.53 5.93 -24.18
C GLU A 27 8.18 5.23 -24.02
N GLU A 28 8.18 3.94 -23.66
CA GLU A 28 6.95 3.19 -23.43
C GLU A 28 6.22 3.69 -22.18
N ALA A 29 4.90 3.87 -22.31
CA ALA A 29 4.01 4.27 -21.23
C ALA A 29 3.59 3.09 -20.33
N THR A 30 4.02 1.86 -20.67
CA THR A 30 3.73 0.65 -19.92
C THR A 30 5.03 -0.05 -19.53
N PHE A 31 5.11 -0.50 -18.28
CA PHE A 31 6.23 -1.26 -17.76
C PHE A 31 5.72 -2.42 -16.91
N GLN A 32 6.24 -3.63 -17.14
CA GLN A 32 5.91 -4.81 -16.34
C GLN A 32 7.03 -5.08 -15.33
N ILE A 33 6.69 -5.03 -14.05
CA ILE A 33 7.61 -5.34 -12.96
C ILE A 33 7.41 -6.77 -12.48
N SER A 34 8.52 -7.49 -12.28
CA SER A 34 8.55 -8.87 -11.77
C SER A 34 9.32 -8.95 -10.46
N GLY A 35 9.19 -10.06 -9.73
CA GLY A 35 9.96 -10.28 -8.50
C GLY A 35 9.50 -9.44 -7.30
N LEU A 36 8.27 -8.93 -7.32
CA LEU A 36 7.68 -8.28 -6.16
C LEU A 36 7.45 -9.30 -5.03
N GLN A 37 7.80 -8.90 -3.81
CA GLN A 37 7.65 -9.71 -2.61
C GLN A 37 6.22 -9.62 -2.10
N THR A 38 5.65 -10.76 -1.69
CA THR A 38 4.33 -10.78 -1.03
C THR A 38 4.38 -10.04 0.30
N ASN A 39 3.24 -9.48 0.73
CA ASN A 39 3.12 -8.73 1.99
C ASN A 39 4.10 -7.55 2.12
N THR A 40 4.57 -7.01 1.00
CA THR A 40 5.41 -5.81 0.95
C THR A 40 4.60 -4.64 0.39
N ASP A 41 4.63 -3.50 1.08
CA ASP A 41 4.04 -2.23 0.62
C ASP A 41 4.95 -1.63 -0.45
N TYR A 42 4.45 -1.51 -1.68
CA TYR A 42 5.13 -0.82 -2.76
C TYR A 42 4.40 0.48 -3.08
N ARG A 43 5.15 1.57 -3.26
CA ARG A 43 4.59 2.82 -3.77
C ARG A 43 5.25 3.21 -5.06
N PHE A 44 4.46 3.34 -6.11
CA PHE A 44 4.93 3.70 -7.44
C PHE A 44 4.61 5.15 -7.75
N ARG A 45 5.53 5.84 -8.42
CA ARG A 45 5.28 7.17 -8.98
C ARG A 45 5.98 7.30 -10.33
N VAL A 46 5.38 8.07 -11.23
CA VAL A 46 5.90 8.28 -12.58
C VAL A 46 6.05 9.77 -12.86
N CYS A 47 7.08 10.15 -13.61
CA CYS A 47 7.14 11.48 -14.22
C CYS A 47 7.40 11.36 -15.72
N VAL A 48 7.05 12.42 -16.45
CA VAL A 48 7.35 12.56 -17.87
C VAL A 48 8.54 13.50 -18.05
N CYS A 49 9.41 13.15 -18.97
CA CYS A 49 10.62 13.88 -19.29
C CYS A 49 10.61 14.22 -20.78
N ARG A 50 10.60 15.51 -21.10
CA ARG A 50 10.71 16.01 -22.47
C ARG A 50 12.18 16.14 -22.84
N ARG A 51 12.56 15.67 -24.03
CA ARG A 51 13.89 15.92 -24.61
C ARG A 51 13.77 17.02 -25.66
N CYS A 52 14.25 18.21 -25.35
CA CYS A 52 14.26 19.31 -26.31
C CYS A 52 15.21 18.98 -27.46
N VAL A 53 14.69 18.94 -28.69
CA VAL A 53 15.48 18.57 -29.87
C VAL A 53 16.58 19.59 -30.14
N ASP A 54 16.30 20.87 -29.91
CA ASP A 54 17.21 21.98 -30.22
C ASP A 54 18.42 22.07 -29.27
N THR A 55 18.23 21.72 -27.99
CA THR A 55 19.25 21.86 -26.94
C THR A 55 19.77 20.54 -26.41
N ALA A 56 19.20 19.41 -26.86
CA ALA A 56 19.42 18.07 -26.31
C ALA A 56 19.21 17.95 -24.78
N GLN A 57 18.55 18.95 -24.17
CA GLN A 57 18.31 18.99 -22.73
C GLN A 57 17.09 18.14 -22.35
N GLU A 58 17.19 17.39 -21.26
CA GLU A 58 16.06 16.68 -20.66
C GLU A 58 15.39 17.55 -19.58
N LEU A 59 14.08 17.77 -19.75
CA LEU A 59 13.24 18.52 -18.83
C LEU A 59 12.24 17.58 -18.20
N SER A 60 12.38 17.34 -16.90
CA SER A 60 11.52 16.43 -16.14
C SER A 60 10.38 17.21 -15.49
N GLY A 61 9.15 16.74 -15.67
CA GLY A 61 7.99 17.22 -14.94
C GLY A 61 7.97 16.73 -13.49
N ALA A 62 6.97 17.20 -12.73
CA ALA A 62 6.72 16.67 -11.40
C ALA A 62 6.33 15.18 -11.45
N PHE A 63 6.64 14.46 -10.37
CA PHE A 63 6.13 13.10 -10.21
C PHE A 63 4.62 13.10 -9.93
N SER A 64 3.95 12.06 -10.42
CA SER A 64 2.58 11.75 -10.07
C SER A 64 2.43 11.55 -8.55
N PRO A 65 1.20 11.63 -8.03
CA PRO A 65 0.88 11.04 -6.74
C PRO A 65 1.33 9.57 -6.70
N SER A 66 1.70 9.11 -5.50
CA SER A 66 2.18 7.74 -5.33
C SER A 66 1.02 6.76 -5.27
N ALA A 67 1.04 5.74 -6.12
CA ALA A 67 0.08 4.65 -6.12
C ALA A 67 0.60 3.49 -5.24
N ALA A 68 -0.18 3.10 -4.23
CA ALA A 68 0.15 1.98 -3.35
C ALA A 68 -0.23 0.64 -3.99
N PHE A 69 0.60 -0.38 -3.79
CA PHE A 69 0.41 -1.73 -4.29
C PHE A 69 0.96 -2.74 -3.29
N VAL A 70 0.18 -3.78 -3.00
CA VAL A 70 0.61 -4.92 -2.18
C VAL A 70 0.29 -6.18 -2.95
N LEU A 71 1.32 -6.98 -3.23
CA LEU A 71 1.11 -8.29 -3.84
C LEU A 71 0.50 -9.24 -2.81
N GLN A 72 -0.79 -9.55 -2.98
CA GLN A 72 -1.43 -10.61 -2.20
C GLN A 72 -1.08 -11.96 -2.80
N ARG A 73 -0.69 -12.91 -1.94
CA ARG A 73 -0.53 -14.30 -2.35
C ARG A 73 -1.91 -14.84 -2.70
N SER A 74 -2.13 -15.18 -3.97
CA SER A 74 -3.26 -16.04 -4.34
C SER A 74 -2.91 -17.44 -3.84
N GLU A 75 -3.55 -17.89 -2.76
CA GLU A 75 -3.59 -19.32 -2.45
C GLU A 75 -4.38 -19.99 -3.57
N VAL A 76 -3.67 -20.57 -4.53
CA VAL A 76 -4.26 -21.51 -5.48
C VAL A 76 -4.72 -22.71 -4.68
N MET A 77 -6.01 -22.72 -4.33
CA MET A 77 -6.67 -23.90 -3.79
C MET A 77 -6.63 -24.96 -4.89
N LEU A 78 -5.77 -25.97 -4.72
CA LEU A 78 -5.71 -27.13 -5.60
C LEU A 78 -7.08 -27.82 -5.59
N PRO A 79 -7.75 -28.02 -6.75
CA PRO A 79 -8.98 -28.77 -6.80
C PRO A 79 -8.62 -30.26 -6.90
N GLY A 80 -8.76 -31.00 -5.81
CA GLY A 80 -8.45 -32.43 -5.81
C GLY A 80 -8.78 -33.15 -4.52
N ASP A 81 -10.03 -33.61 -4.45
CA ASP A 81 -10.43 -34.91 -3.91
C ASP A 81 -10.56 -35.10 -2.39
N THR A 82 -11.78 -34.96 -1.87
CA THR A 82 -12.66 -36.03 -1.35
C THR A 82 -13.73 -35.41 -0.44
N GLY A 83 -14.99 -35.81 -0.65
CA GLY A 83 -16.14 -35.20 0.01
C GLY A 83 -16.27 -35.55 1.48
N SER A 84 -16.99 -34.70 2.22
CA SER A 84 -18.06 -35.10 3.16
C SER A 84 -18.65 -33.85 3.82
N LEU A 85 -19.92 -34.00 4.15
CA LEU A 85 -20.90 -33.10 4.76
C LEU A 85 -20.42 -32.33 6.02
N ASP A 86 -20.96 -31.12 6.15
CA ASP A 86 -21.27 -30.34 7.38
C ASP A 86 -20.16 -30.08 8.44
N ASP A 87 -19.71 -28.81 8.53
CA ASP A 87 -19.59 -28.05 9.79
C ASP A 87 -19.24 -26.56 9.50
N PRO A 88 -19.67 -25.59 10.34
CA PRO A 88 -19.56 -24.17 10.06
C PRO A 88 -18.11 -23.76 10.26
N LYS A 89 -17.36 -23.73 9.16
CA LYS A 89 -15.98 -23.25 9.15
C LYS A 89 -16.00 -21.77 9.48
N MET A 90 -15.79 -21.50 10.77
CA MET A 90 -15.41 -20.24 11.37
C MET A 90 -14.53 -19.49 10.37
N LYS A 91 -15.14 -18.56 9.63
CA LYS A 91 -14.39 -17.61 8.81
C LYS A 91 -13.59 -16.84 9.84
N SER A 92 -12.31 -17.19 9.97
CA SER A 92 -11.30 -16.26 10.46
C SER A 92 -11.29 -15.10 9.48
N MET A 93 -12.28 -14.23 9.65
CA MET A 93 -12.30 -12.90 9.09
C MET A 93 -11.29 -12.17 9.94
N MET A 94 -10.04 -12.11 9.46
CA MET A 94 -9.08 -11.16 10.03
C MET A 94 -9.81 -9.82 10.05
N PRO A 95 -9.98 -9.20 11.24
CA PRO A 95 -10.67 -7.93 11.32
C PRO A 95 -9.88 -6.93 10.47
N THR A 96 -10.58 -6.26 9.56
CA THR A 96 -10.03 -5.13 8.80
C THR A 96 -9.36 -4.18 9.79
N ASP A 97 -8.20 -3.61 9.45
CA ASP A 97 -7.40 -2.73 10.34
C ASP A 97 -8.26 -1.67 11.06
N GLU A 98 -9.28 -1.13 10.38
CA GLU A 98 -10.29 -0.24 10.96
C GLU A 98 -11.02 -0.83 12.18
N GLN A 99 -11.40 -2.10 12.14
CA GLN A 99 -12.06 -2.79 13.25
C GLN A 99 -11.09 -2.98 14.42
N PHE A 100 -9.82 -3.28 14.16
CA PHE A 100 -8.81 -3.41 15.21
C PHE A 100 -8.53 -2.06 15.89
N ALA A 101 -8.39 -0.99 15.11
CA ALA A 101 -8.28 0.38 15.61
C ALA A 101 -9.51 0.77 16.46
N ALA A 102 -10.72 0.47 15.99
CA ALA A 102 -11.95 0.74 16.72
C ALA A 102 -11.99 0.00 18.08
N LEU A 103 -11.56 -1.26 18.14
CA LEU A 103 -11.49 -2.03 19.39
C LEU A 103 -10.52 -1.40 20.39
N ILE A 104 -9.35 -0.94 19.93
CA ILE A 104 -8.37 -0.24 20.77
C ILE A 104 -8.98 1.04 21.35
N VAL A 105 -9.64 1.85 20.51
CA VAL A 105 -10.26 3.11 20.93
C VAL A 105 -11.35 2.88 21.98
N VAL A 106 -12.24 1.90 21.77
CA VAL A 106 -13.29 1.55 22.73
C VAL A 106 -12.67 1.04 24.05
N GLY A 107 -11.60 0.24 23.97
CA GLY A 107 -10.87 -0.24 25.14
C GLY A 107 -10.27 0.90 25.98
N PHE A 108 -9.58 1.86 25.35
CA PHE A 108 -9.03 3.00 26.08
C PHE A 108 -10.11 3.93 26.63
N ALA A 109 -11.20 4.17 25.89
CA ALA A 109 -12.29 5.01 26.35
C ALA A 109 -12.97 4.44 27.62
N THR A 110 -13.27 3.14 27.60
CA THR A 110 -13.88 2.45 28.75
C THR A 110 -12.95 2.43 29.96
N LEU A 111 -11.66 2.14 29.76
CA LEU A 111 -10.65 2.16 30.82
C LEU A 111 -10.49 3.57 31.44
N SER A 112 -10.50 4.61 30.60
CA SER A 112 -10.43 6.01 31.07
C SER A 112 -11.62 6.39 31.93
N ILE A 113 -12.84 5.96 31.55
CA ILE A 113 -14.05 6.20 32.34
C ILE A 113 -13.99 5.46 33.68
N LEU A 114 -13.53 4.21 33.70
CA LEU A 114 -13.34 3.44 34.93
C LEU A 114 -12.35 4.11 35.87
N PHE A 115 -11.20 4.57 35.36
CA PHE A 115 -10.24 5.33 36.15
C PHE A 115 -10.84 6.61 36.72
N ALA A 116 -11.63 7.35 35.93
CA ALA A 116 -12.31 8.54 36.40
C ALA A 116 -13.24 8.23 37.59
N PHE A 117 -14.03 7.15 37.52
CA PHE A 117 -14.89 6.71 38.63
C PHE A 117 -14.09 6.26 39.84
N ILE A 118 -12.99 5.52 39.65
CA ILE A 118 -12.12 5.07 40.75
C ILE A 118 -11.52 6.29 41.46
N LEU A 119 -10.94 7.23 40.70
CA LEU A 119 -10.38 8.45 41.26
C LEU A 119 -11.45 9.29 41.96
N GLN A 120 -12.65 9.43 41.36
CA GLN A 120 -13.76 10.14 41.99
C GLN A 120 -14.20 9.45 43.29
N TYR A 121 -14.24 8.12 43.34
CA TYR A 121 -14.55 7.36 44.55
C TYR A 121 -13.51 7.58 45.65
N PHE A 122 -12.21 7.64 45.30
CA PHE A 122 -11.13 7.90 46.26
C PHE A 122 -11.00 9.38 46.67
N LEU A 123 -11.47 10.32 45.84
CA LEU A 123 -11.37 11.77 46.09
C LEU A 123 -12.64 12.38 46.69
N MET A 124 -13.82 11.81 46.44
CA MET A 124 -15.11 12.24 47.00
C MET A 124 -15.57 11.38 48.19
N LYS A 125 -14.73 10.47 48.66
CA LYS A 125 -14.83 9.85 49.98
C LYS A 125 -13.70 10.38 50.85
#